data_AF-A0A2P7V791-F1
#
_entry.id   AF-A0A2P7V791-F1
#
_cell.length_a   1.000
_cell.length_b   1.000
_cell.length_c   1.000
_cell.angle_alpha   90.00
_cell.angle_beta   90.00
_cell.angle_gamma   90.00
#
_symmetry.space_group_name_H-M   'P 1'
#
loop_
_entity.id
_entity.type
_entity.pdbx_description
1 polymer ?
#
loop_
_entity_poly.entity_id
_entity_poly.type
_entity_poly.pdbx_seq_one_letter_code
_entity_poly.pdbx_strand_id
1 'polypeptide(L)'
;MKKEEKFYLIRSDILPESIAKTIEAKKMLESGEVDTVNEAVERVGLSRSAFYKYKDGIFPFNAMMSEKIMTFTFSLDHMSGYLSKVLTYVADQGGNVLTINQTIPLQGIATISMSVDMANLRVSSTEFLDNLQQIPGVRKAMIVGRG
;
A
#
# COMPACT_ATOMS: atom_id res chain seq x y z
N MET A 1 -20.70 -22.39 7.67
CA MET A 1 -19.92 -22.37 6.41
C MET A 1 -19.83 -20.92 5.95
N LYS A 2 -18.64 -20.30 5.92
CA LYS A 2 -18.47 -18.97 5.30
C LYS A 2 -18.69 -19.14 3.80
N LYS A 3 -19.68 -18.46 3.22
CA LYS A 3 -19.83 -18.38 1.77
C LYS A 3 -18.57 -17.70 1.22
N GLU A 4 -17.90 -18.32 0.26
CA GLU A 4 -16.84 -17.65 -0.49
C GLU A 4 -17.45 -16.48 -1.26
N GLU A 5 -17.03 -15.27 -0.92
CA GLU A 5 -17.44 -14.06 -1.62
C GLU A 5 -16.68 -14.00 -2.95
N LYS A 6 -17.41 -14.08 -4.07
CA LYS A 6 -16.85 -14.01 -5.42
C LYS A 6 -16.86 -12.56 -5.90
N PHE A 7 -15.68 -12.06 -6.27
CA PHE A 7 -15.52 -10.71 -6.82
C PHE A 7 -15.42 -10.74 -8.35
N TYR A 8 -15.91 -9.68 -9.00
CA TYR A 8 -15.87 -9.52 -10.45
C TYR A 8 -15.18 -8.20 -10.81
N LEU A 9 -14.34 -8.22 -11.86
CA LEU A 9 -13.77 -7.02 -12.45
C LEU A 9 -14.64 -6.55 -13.60
N ILE A 10 -15.13 -5.31 -13.50
CA ILE A 10 -16.03 -4.69 -14.46
C ILE A 10 -15.36 -3.40 -14.94
N ARG A 11 -15.34 -3.17 -16.26
CA ARG A 11 -14.82 -1.92 -16.81
C ARG A 11 -15.74 -0.75 -16.46
N SER A 12 -15.18 0.43 -16.26
CA SER A 12 -15.93 1.61 -15.82
C SER A 12 -17.00 2.07 -16.82
N ASP A 13 -16.76 1.90 -18.12
CA ASP A 13 -17.65 2.36 -19.20
C ASP A 13 -18.93 1.55 -19.34
N ILE A 14 -18.98 0.35 -18.75
CA ILE A 14 -20.15 -0.53 -18.75
C ILE A 14 -20.89 -0.51 -17.40
N LEU A 15 -20.45 0.33 -16.45
CA LEU A 15 -21.12 0.43 -15.15
C LEU A 15 -22.49 1.06 -15.30
N PRO A 16 -23.54 0.48 -14.69
CA PRO A 16 -24.82 1.15 -14.53
C PRO A 16 -24.62 2.50 -13.80
N GLU A 17 -25.39 3.51 -14.21
CA GLU A 17 -25.29 4.87 -13.66
C GLU A 17 -25.38 4.91 -12.13
N SER A 18 -26.28 4.10 -11.54
CA SER A 18 -26.42 4.00 -10.08
C SER A 18 -25.15 3.51 -9.37
N ILE A 19 -24.37 2.62 -9.98
CA ILE A 19 -23.11 2.13 -9.45
C ILE A 19 -22.02 3.20 -9.61
N ALA A 20 -21.93 3.82 -10.79
CA ALA A 20 -20.97 4.89 -11.04
C ALA A 20 -21.16 6.06 -10.07
N LYS A 21 -22.40 6.51 -9.88
CA LYS A 21 -22.76 7.55 -8.89
C LYS A 21 -22.48 7.14 -7.46
N THR A 22 -22.67 5.86 -7.11
CA THR A 22 -22.30 5.36 -5.77
C THR A 22 -20.80 5.48 -5.53
N ILE A 23 -19.97 5.14 -6.53
CA ILE A 23 -18.50 5.27 -6.44
C ILE A 23 -18.11 6.75 -6.25
N GLU A 24 -18.72 7.65 -7.01
CA GLU A 24 -18.46 9.09 -6.91
C GLU A 24 -18.87 9.67 -5.55
N ALA A 25 -20.06 9.33 -5.05
CA ALA A 25 -20.52 9.73 -3.72
C ALA A 25 -19.60 9.20 -2.60
N LYS A 26 -19.13 7.94 -2.70
CA LYS A 26 -18.13 7.40 -1.76
C LYS A 26 -16.84 8.19 -1.79
N LYS A 27 -16.37 8.57 -2.99
CA LYS A 27 -15.13 9.35 -3.15
C LYS A 27 -15.23 10.72 -2.47
N MET A 28 -16.35 11.44 -2.61
CA MET A 28 -16.58 12.73 -1.95
C MET A 28 -16.59 12.61 -0.43
N LEU A 29 -17.18 11.52 0.10
CA LEU A 29 -17.19 11.23 1.54
C LEU A 29 -15.80 10.89 2.07
N GLU A 30 -15.04 10.06 1.34
CA GLU A 30 -13.69 9.64 1.72
C GLU A 30 -12.68 10.79 1.65
N SER A 31 -12.84 11.72 0.69
CA SER A 31 -11.99 12.91 0.58
C SER A 31 -12.34 14.02 1.57
N GLY A 32 -13.49 13.93 2.26
CA GLY A 32 -14.01 15.00 3.11
C GLY A 32 -14.55 16.20 2.34
N GLU A 33 -14.86 16.05 1.05
CA GLU A 33 -15.51 17.10 0.24
C GLU A 33 -16.96 17.36 0.70
N VAL A 34 -17.57 16.36 1.33
CA VAL A 34 -18.91 16.39 1.93
C VAL A 34 -18.90 15.67 3.27
N ASP A 35 -19.66 16.18 4.24
CA ASP A 35 -19.67 15.64 5.60
C ASP A 35 -20.69 14.51 5.77
N THR A 36 -21.71 14.46 4.90
CA THR A 36 -22.84 13.54 5.07
C THR A 36 -23.17 12.80 3.80
N VAL A 37 -23.64 11.55 3.96
CA VAL A 37 -24.19 10.74 2.86
C VAL A 37 -25.30 11.49 2.13
N ASN A 38 -26.06 12.33 2.84
CA ASN A 38 -27.16 13.08 2.26
C ASN A 38 -26.68 14.06 1.20
N GLU A 39 -25.69 14.85 1.56
CA GLU A 39 -25.07 15.81 0.68
C GLU A 39 -24.40 15.12 -0.52
N ALA A 40 -23.68 14.02 -0.26
CA ALA A 40 -23.03 13.23 -1.31
C ALA A 40 -24.03 12.74 -2.36
N VAL A 41 -25.14 12.12 -1.94
CA VAL A 41 -26.12 11.54 -2.87
C VAL A 41 -26.94 12.61 -3.60
N GLU A 42 -27.19 13.76 -2.99
CA GLU A 42 -27.82 14.91 -3.66
C GLU A 42 -26.92 15.47 -4.77
N ARG A 43 -25.62 15.67 -4.49
CA ARG A 43 -24.66 16.20 -5.49
C ARG A 43 -24.56 15.32 -6.73
N VAL A 44 -24.53 13.99 -6.56
CA VAL A 44 -24.41 13.04 -7.68
C VAL A 44 -25.77 12.64 -8.27
N GLY A 45 -26.89 13.13 -7.74
CA GLY A 45 -28.23 12.77 -8.21
C GLY A 45 -28.53 11.27 -8.05
N LEU A 46 -28.30 10.72 -6.86
CA LEU A 46 -28.57 9.34 -6.46
C LEU A 46 -29.56 9.32 -5.29
N SER A 47 -30.44 8.32 -5.21
CA SER A 47 -31.26 8.16 -4.01
C SER A 47 -30.45 7.55 -2.86
N ARG A 48 -30.81 7.90 -1.61
CA ARG A 48 -30.23 7.25 -0.42
C ARG A 48 -30.34 5.73 -0.48
N SER A 49 -31.50 5.20 -0.86
CA SER A 49 -31.73 3.75 -0.93
C SER A 49 -30.83 3.07 -1.97
N ALA A 50 -30.57 3.72 -3.11
CA ALA A 50 -29.64 3.20 -4.11
C ALA A 50 -28.19 3.22 -3.60
N PHE A 51 -27.77 4.28 -2.91
CA PHE A 51 -26.46 4.32 -2.27
C PHE A 51 -26.29 3.17 -1.27
N TYR A 52 -27.23 3.00 -0.32
CA TYR A 52 -27.15 1.94 0.69
C TYR A 52 -27.22 0.52 0.09
N LYS A 53 -27.88 0.33 -1.06
CA LYS A 53 -27.91 -0.95 -1.78
C LYS A 53 -26.54 -1.39 -2.28
N TYR A 54 -25.67 -0.43 -2.64
CA TYR A 54 -24.41 -0.72 -3.33
C TYR A 54 -23.15 -0.37 -2.51
N LYS A 55 -23.24 0.51 -1.50
CA LYS A 55 -22.07 1.08 -0.79
C LYS A 55 -21.10 0.03 -0.21
N ASP A 56 -21.64 -1.10 0.24
CA ASP A 56 -20.90 -2.17 0.92
C ASP A 56 -20.44 -3.29 -0.05
N GLY A 57 -20.87 -3.25 -1.31
CA GLY A 57 -20.49 -4.23 -2.33
C GLY A 57 -19.55 -3.69 -3.40
N ILE A 58 -19.22 -2.39 -3.34
CA ILE A 58 -18.43 -1.70 -4.36
C ILE A 58 -17.24 -1.03 -3.70
N PHE A 59 -16.06 -1.47 -4.13
CA PHE A 59 -14.79 -0.99 -3.62
C PHE A 59 -13.89 -0.61 -4.80
N PRO A 60 -13.19 0.53 -4.74
CA PRO A 60 -12.18 0.83 -5.74
C PRO A 60 -11.11 -0.26 -5.70
N PHE A 61 -10.81 -0.86 -6.86
CA PHE A 61 -9.81 -1.92 -6.97
C PHE A 61 -8.44 -1.50 -6.43
N ASN A 62 -8.10 -0.21 -6.57
CA ASN A 62 -6.84 0.35 -6.07
C ASN A 62 -6.74 0.28 -4.53
N ALA A 63 -7.86 0.38 -3.79
CA ALA A 63 -7.86 0.24 -2.33
C ALA A 63 -7.66 -1.21 -1.85
N MET A 64 -7.93 -2.20 -2.71
CA MET A 64 -7.54 -3.59 -2.47
C MET A 64 -6.09 -3.90 -2.89
N MET A 65 -5.40 -2.95 -3.54
CA MET A 65 -4.02 -3.09 -3.99
C MET A 65 -3.03 -2.16 -3.25
N SER A 66 -3.47 -1.36 -2.27
CA SER A 66 -2.66 -0.27 -1.68
C SER A 66 -1.91 -0.62 -0.39
N GLU A 67 -1.49 -1.87 -0.19
CA GLU A 67 -0.38 -2.17 0.71
C GLU A 67 0.83 -2.64 -0.11
N LYS A 68 1.20 -1.87 -1.13
CA LYS A 68 2.28 -2.26 -2.04
C LYS A 68 3.57 -1.56 -1.71
N ILE A 69 3.57 -0.34 -1.20
CA ILE A 69 4.83 0.36 -0.96
C ILE A 69 5.10 0.42 0.53
N MET A 70 6.21 -0.16 0.95
CA MET A 70 6.69 -0.06 2.33
C MET A 70 7.99 0.71 2.38
N THR A 71 8.07 1.65 3.32
CA THR A 71 9.30 2.39 3.58
C THR A 71 9.96 1.85 4.84
N PHE A 72 11.21 1.41 4.68
CA PHE A 72 12.08 0.93 5.74
C PHE A 72 13.10 1.99 6.09
N THR A 73 13.43 2.09 7.38
CA THR A 73 14.65 2.77 7.82
C THR A 73 15.50 1.82 8.64
N PHE A 74 16.81 1.84 8.44
CA PHE A 74 17.77 1.04 9.19
C PHE A 74 19.14 1.68 9.19
N SER A 75 19.96 1.33 10.17
CA SER A 75 21.39 1.67 10.16
C SER A 75 22.17 0.56 9.46
N LEU A 76 23.17 0.93 8.69
CA LEU A 76 24.03 0.03 7.95
C LEU A 76 25.50 0.37 8.21
N ASP A 77 26.29 -0.63 8.60
CA ASP A 77 27.74 -0.49 8.71
C ASP A 77 28.35 -0.19 7.34
N HIS A 78 29.22 0.80 7.26
CA HIS A 78 29.86 1.25 6.04
C HIS A 78 31.01 0.31 5.65
N MET A 79 30.63 -0.83 5.08
CA MET A 79 31.53 -1.85 4.57
C MET A 79 31.19 -2.18 3.12
N SER A 80 32.21 -2.50 2.33
CA SER A 80 32.03 -2.88 0.94
C SER A 80 31.06 -4.07 0.81
N GLY A 81 30.07 -3.93 -0.08
CA GLY A 81 29.09 -4.97 -0.38
C GLY A 81 27.91 -5.11 0.59
N TYR A 82 27.88 -4.39 1.72
CA TYR A 82 26.77 -4.54 2.68
C TYR A 82 25.44 -4.03 2.13
N LEU A 83 25.42 -2.85 1.49
CA LEU A 83 24.23 -2.36 0.81
C LEU A 83 23.82 -3.31 -0.32
N SER A 84 24.79 -3.85 -1.07
CA SER A 84 24.50 -4.82 -2.14
C SER A 84 23.79 -6.06 -1.59
N LYS A 85 24.20 -6.60 -0.44
CA LYS A 85 23.51 -7.73 0.21
C LYS A 85 22.06 -7.41 0.55
N VAL A 86 21.80 -6.19 1.03
CA VAL A 86 20.42 -5.74 1.29
C VAL A 86 19.61 -5.71 -0.01
N LEU A 87 20.16 -5.16 -1.09
CA LEU A 87 19.47 -5.08 -2.37
C LEU A 87 19.21 -6.46 -2.99
N THR A 88 20.19 -7.36 -2.92
CA THR A 88 20.02 -8.75 -3.34
C THR A 88 18.92 -9.43 -2.55
N TYR A 89 18.91 -9.28 -1.22
CA TYR A 89 17.85 -9.82 -0.38
C TYR A 89 16.46 -9.30 -0.79
N VAL A 90 16.31 -7.99 -1.01
CA VAL A 90 15.03 -7.41 -1.44
C VAL A 90 14.56 -8.06 -2.73
N ALA A 91 15.44 -8.19 -3.72
CA ALA A 91 15.14 -8.80 -5.01
C ALA A 91 14.79 -10.31 -4.88
N ASP A 92 15.52 -11.05 -4.05
CA ASP A 92 15.29 -12.48 -3.82
C ASP A 92 13.93 -12.76 -3.18
N GLN A 93 13.44 -11.83 -2.35
CA GLN A 93 12.09 -11.88 -1.78
C GLN A 93 11.01 -11.39 -2.75
N GLY A 94 11.35 -10.97 -3.97
CA GLY A 94 10.38 -10.47 -4.96
C GLY A 94 9.98 -9.00 -4.74
N GLY A 95 10.67 -8.28 -3.86
CA GLY A 95 10.49 -6.84 -3.69
C GLY A 95 11.22 -6.06 -4.78
N ASN A 96 10.64 -4.94 -5.19
CA ASN A 96 11.29 -4.01 -6.13
C ASN A 96 11.62 -2.70 -5.44
N VAL A 97 12.90 -2.32 -5.41
CA VAL A 97 13.32 -1.09 -4.75
C VAL A 97 12.93 0.12 -5.60
N LEU A 98 12.13 1.02 -5.02
CA LEU A 98 11.68 2.24 -5.69
C LEU A 98 12.61 3.42 -5.40
N THR A 99 13.02 3.57 -4.13
CA THR A 99 13.96 4.61 -3.71
C THR A 99 14.93 4.09 -2.66
N ILE A 100 16.15 4.64 -2.68
CA ILE A 100 17.14 4.43 -1.63
C ILE A 100 17.77 5.79 -1.34
N ASN A 101 17.71 6.19 -0.08
CA ASN A 101 18.46 7.32 0.43
C ASN A 101 19.41 6.82 1.52
N GLN A 102 20.71 6.93 1.24
CA GLN A 102 21.76 6.63 2.21
C GLN A 102 22.39 7.94 2.68
N THR A 103 22.44 8.15 3.99
CA THR A 103 23.18 9.28 4.56
C THR A 103 24.68 9.07 4.42
N ILE A 104 25.44 10.16 4.48
CA ILE A 104 26.90 10.06 4.65
C ILE A 104 27.19 9.25 5.93
N PRO A 105 28.06 8.24 5.89
CA PRO A 105 28.41 7.48 7.08
C PRO A 105 29.04 8.36 8.17
N LEU A 106 28.50 8.30 9.38
CA LEU A 106 29.09 8.91 10.58
C LEU A 106 29.61 7.79 11.48
N GLN A 107 30.89 7.85 11.85
CA GLN A 107 31.54 6.82 12.65
C GLN A 107 31.41 5.41 12.04
N GLY A 108 31.44 5.32 10.71
CA GLY A 108 31.31 4.05 9.99
C GLY A 108 29.89 3.50 9.90
N ILE A 109 28.86 4.28 10.24
CA ILE A 109 27.45 3.87 10.17
C ILE A 109 26.68 4.88 9.32
N ALA A 110 25.93 4.40 8.33
CA ALA A 110 24.99 5.20 7.54
C ALA A 110 23.54 4.82 7.89
N THR A 111 22.63 5.77 7.83
CA THR A 111 21.20 5.48 7.86
C THR A 111 20.71 5.31 6.43
N ILE A 112 19.95 4.24 6.19
CA ILE A 112 19.27 3.95 4.94
C ILE A 112 17.78 4.17 5.14
N SER A 113 17.16 4.95 4.25
CA SER A 113 15.72 4.99 4.03
C SER A 113 15.43 4.38 2.66
N MET A 114 14.63 3.32 2.61
CA MET A 114 14.39 2.56 1.39
C MET A 114 12.89 2.31 1.21
N SER A 115 12.36 2.68 0.04
CA SER A 115 10.99 2.35 -0.36
C SER A 115 11.01 1.11 -1.24
N VAL A 116 10.17 0.13 -0.93
CA VAL A 116 10.07 -1.13 -1.66
C VAL A 116 8.63 -1.38 -2.08
N ASP A 117 8.43 -1.70 -3.35
CA ASP A 117 7.21 -2.31 -3.85
C ASP A 117 7.19 -3.80 -3.49
N MET A 118 6.19 -4.16 -2.68
CA MET A 118 5.91 -5.45 -2.07
C MET A 118 4.84 -6.24 -2.84
N ALA A 119 4.42 -5.79 -4.02
CA ALA A 119 3.37 -6.44 -4.80
C ALA A 119 3.60 -7.93 -5.08
N ASN A 120 4.86 -8.35 -5.18
CA ASN A 120 5.27 -9.72 -5.48
C ASN A 120 6.08 -10.36 -4.33
N LEU A 121 5.90 -9.85 -3.11
CA LEU A 121 6.66 -10.32 -1.96
C LEU A 121 6.36 -11.79 -1.65
N ARG A 122 7.41 -12.60 -1.53
CA ARG A 122 7.33 -14.04 -1.26
C ARG A 122 7.08 -14.37 0.22
N VAL A 123 7.35 -13.42 1.09
CA VAL A 123 7.26 -13.53 2.55
C VAL A 123 6.31 -12.45 3.09
N SER A 124 5.88 -12.59 4.34
CA SER A 124 5.11 -11.51 5.00
C SER A 124 5.98 -10.27 5.24
N SER A 125 5.38 -9.10 5.41
CA SER A 125 6.14 -7.87 5.70
C SER A 125 6.89 -7.91 7.03
N THR A 126 6.35 -8.61 8.04
CA THR A 126 7.02 -8.86 9.32
C THR A 126 8.24 -9.76 9.12
N GLU A 127 8.06 -10.88 8.43
CA GLU A 127 9.16 -11.81 8.12
C GLU A 127 10.23 -11.15 7.24
N PHE A 128 9.82 -10.28 6.32
CA PHE A 128 10.73 -9.50 5.51
C PHE A 128 11.62 -8.59 6.36
N LEU A 129 11.02 -7.91 7.35
CA LEU A 129 11.74 -7.05 8.28
C LEU A 129 12.69 -7.85 9.18
N ASP A 130 12.22 -8.97 9.72
CA ASP A 130 13.00 -9.83 10.63
C ASP A 130 14.24 -10.37 9.92
N ASN A 131 14.08 -10.84 8.68
CA ASN A 131 15.18 -11.33 7.84
C ASN A 131 16.11 -10.20 7.38
N LEU A 132 15.59 -9.00 7.10
CA LEU A 132 16.40 -7.81 6.81
C LEU A 132 17.33 -7.48 7.98
N GLN A 133 16.86 -7.61 9.23
CA GLN A 133 17.68 -7.41 10.42
C GLN A 133 18.80 -8.45 10.58
N GLN A 134 18.66 -9.64 9.99
CA GLN A 134 19.70 -10.68 10.04
C GLN A 134 20.85 -10.44 9.04
N ILE A 135 20.71 -9.50 8.11
CA ILE A 135 21.76 -9.21 7.13
C ILE A 135 22.96 -8.58 7.83
N PRO A 136 24.19 -9.07 7.58
CA PRO A 136 25.40 -8.52 8.18
C PRO A 136 25.49 -7.00 8.02
N GLY A 137 25.67 -6.31 9.14
CA GLY A 137 25.80 -4.86 9.20
C GLY A 137 24.51 -4.07 9.29
N VAL A 138 23.34 -4.70 9.12
CA VAL A 138 22.04 -4.05 9.34
C VAL A 138 21.75 -3.97 10.84
N ARG A 139 21.26 -2.81 11.31
CA ARG A 139 20.86 -2.58 12.70
C ARG A 139 19.59 -1.74 12.75
N LYS A 140 18.76 -1.99 13.77
CA LYS A 140 17.55 -1.19 14.06
C LYS A 140 16.62 -1.01 12.85
N ALA A 141 16.42 -2.05 12.05
CA ALA A 141 15.51 -1.95 10.92
C ALA A 141 14.06 -1.83 11.41
N MET A 142 13.33 -0.87 10.84
CA MET A 142 11.93 -0.63 11.18
C MET A 142 11.16 -0.12 9.97
N ILE A 143 9.85 -0.38 9.97
CA ILE A 143 8.91 0.15 8.98
C ILE A 143 8.45 1.53 9.46
N VAL A 144 8.53 2.54 8.59
CA VAL A 144 8.16 3.93 8.90
C VAL A 144 7.03 4.48 8.03
N GLY A 145 6.61 3.76 6.99
CA GLY A 145 5.51 4.16 6.13
C GLY A 145 4.95 3.00 5.33
N ARG A 146 3.66 3.12 4.99
CA ARG A 146 2.90 2.22 4.12
C ARG A 146 2.09 3.05 3.13
N GLY A 147 2.02 2.62 1.87
CA GLY A 147 1.27 3.28 0.79
C GLY A 147 0.89 2.36 -0.37
#